data_AF-A0A2N3KV84-F1
#
_entry.id   AF-A0A2N3KV84-F1
#
_cell.length_a   1.000
_cell.length_b   1.000
_cell.length_c   1.000
_cell.angle_alpha   90.00
_cell.angle_beta   90.00
_cell.angle_gamma   90.00
#
_symmetry.space_group_name_H-M   'P 1'
#
loop_
_entity.id
_entity.type
_entity.pdbx_description
1 polymer ?
#
loop_
_entity_poly.entity_id
_entity_poly.type
_entity_poly.pdbx_seq_one_letter_code
_entity_poly.pdbx_strand_id
1 'polypeptide(L)'
;MAKKENAATVTVAVLDNDGIFLGIETVPESDAAGRVQVPADIDLKAGAYKWQAAEGLPSEGRFMPIAVQFPGPDKALYDTLRTLIEGGVMPVVPSSVTSWMALAAKKNGW
;
A
#
# COMPACT_ATOMS: atom_id res chain seq x y z
N MET A 1 36.86 -16.21 20.90
CA MET A 1 35.42 -16.50 21.15
C MET A 1 34.67 -15.18 21.03
N ALA A 2 34.05 -14.90 19.89
CA ALA A 2 33.24 -13.70 19.74
C ALA A 2 31.92 -13.91 20.48
N LYS A 3 31.65 -13.07 21.49
CA LYS A 3 30.32 -12.99 22.11
C LYS A 3 29.34 -12.69 20.97
N LYS A 4 28.43 -13.62 20.67
CA LYS A 4 27.20 -13.29 19.96
C LYS A 4 26.44 -12.36 20.89
N GLU A 5 26.58 -11.06 20.68
CA GLU A 5 25.59 -10.10 21.17
C GLU A 5 24.26 -10.55 20.57
N ASN A 6 23.38 -11.08 21.42
CA ASN A 6 21.96 -11.16 21.07
C ASN A 6 21.51 -9.71 20.93
N ALA A 7 21.70 -9.13 19.74
CA ALA A 7 21.11 -7.86 19.41
C ALA A 7 19.61 -8.03 19.63
N ALA A 8 19.06 -7.25 20.58
CA ALA A 8 17.63 -7.24 20.79
C ALA A 8 16.97 -6.87 19.46
N THR A 9 16.00 -7.66 19.04
CA THR A 9 15.28 -7.46 17.79
C THR A 9 13.87 -6.96 18.10
N VAL A 10 13.38 -6.01 17.31
CA VAL A 10 12.04 -5.48 17.43
C VAL A 10 11.29 -5.63 16.11
N THR A 11 9.98 -5.78 16.20
CA THR A 11 9.10 -5.84 15.02
C THR A 11 8.68 -4.42 14.64
N VAL A 12 8.94 -4.04 13.40
CA VAL A 12 8.58 -2.74 12.83
C VAL A 12 7.65 -2.91 11.65
N ALA A 13 6.87 -1.88 11.36
CA ALA A 13 6.02 -1.84 10.18
C ALA A 13 6.83 -1.47 8.94
N VAL A 14 6.48 -2.11 7.83
CA VAL A 14 6.88 -1.72 6.48
C VAL A 14 5.75 -0.86 5.93
N LEU A 15 6.06 0.41 5.66
CA LEU A 15 5.14 1.36 5.04
C LEU A 15 5.64 1.71 3.64
N ASP A 16 4.74 1.94 2.69
CA ASP A 16 5.10 2.56 1.42
C ASP A 16 5.31 4.08 1.54
N ASN A 17 5.65 4.73 0.43
CA ASN A 17 5.88 6.19 0.38
C ASN A 17 4.64 7.01 0.76
N ASP A 18 3.44 6.43 0.69
CA ASP A 18 2.17 7.07 1.05
C ASP A 18 1.77 6.76 2.51
N GLY A 19 2.60 6.00 3.23
CA GLY A 19 2.40 5.58 4.62
C GLY A 19 1.43 4.40 4.76
N ILE A 20 1.16 3.66 3.70
CA ILE A 20 0.29 2.48 3.70
C ILE A 20 1.07 1.27 4.18
N PHE A 21 0.45 0.53 5.10
CA PHE A 21 0.98 -0.69 5.66
C PHE A 21 1.11 -1.80 4.60
N LEU A 22 2.34 -2.25 4.38
CA LEU A 22 2.67 -3.38 3.50
C LEU A 22 2.91 -4.67 4.27
N GLY A 23 3.31 -4.58 5.54
CA GLY A 23 3.59 -5.74 6.38
C GLY A 23 4.45 -5.41 7.59
N ILE A 24 4.94 -6.46 8.25
CA ILE A 24 5.86 -6.37 9.39
C ILE A 24 7.22 -6.97 9.02
N GLU A 25 8.26 -6.46 9.65
CA GLU A 25 9.58 -7.07 9.60
C GLU A 25 10.27 -6.97 10.96
N THR A 26 11.17 -7.92 11.23
CA THR A 26 11.95 -7.95 12.46
C THR A 26 13.34 -7.40 12.18
N VAL A 27 13.71 -6.32 12.86
CA VAL A 27 14.99 -5.63 12.69
C VAL A 27 15.74 -5.56 14.02
N PRO A 28 17.08 -5.41 14.01
CA PRO A 28 17.83 -5.04 15.20
C PRO A 28 17.28 -3.74 15.82
N GLU A 29 17.27 -3.64 17.14
CA GLU A 29 16.78 -2.45 17.86
C GLU A 29 17.52 -1.17 17.45
N SER A 30 18.80 -1.28 17.05
CA SER A 30 19.59 -0.19 16.47
C SER A 30 18.99 0.41 15.20
N ASP A 31 18.28 -0.41 14.42
CA ASP A 31 17.76 -0.07 13.09
C ASP A 31 16.28 0.31 13.15
N ALA A 32 15.68 0.24 14.34
CA ALA A 32 14.28 0.61 14.58
C ALA A 32 14.09 2.12 14.80
N ALA A 33 15.18 2.89 14.95
CA ALA A 33 15.11 4.33 15.13
C ALA A 33 14.38 5.01 13.97
N GLY A 34 13.32 5.76 14.27
CA GLY A 34 12.49 6.45 13.28
C GLY A 34 11.47 5.56 12.56
N ARG A 35 11.37 4.28 12.92
CA ARG A 35 10.39 3.34 12.36
C ARG A 35 9.23 3.12 13.32
N VAL A 36 8.08 2.75 12.76
CA VAL A 36 6.89 2.42 13.56
C VAL A 36 7.08 1.03 14.15
N GLN A 37 7.25 0.95 15.47
CA GLN A 37 7.23 -0.33 16.17
C GLN A 37 5.80 -0.86 16.24
N VAL A 38 5.66 -2.14 15.95
CA VAL A 38 4.35 -2.80 15.91
C VAL A 38 4.17 -3.56 17.22
N PRO A 39 3.11 -3.29 18.00
CA PRO A 39 2.78 -4.09 19.19
C PRO A 39 2.60 -5.56 18.81
N ALA A 40 3.04 -6.47 19.67
CA ALA A 40 2.98 -7.92 19.41
C ALA A 40 1.53 -8.44 19.17
N ASP A 41 0.53 -7.72 19.67
CA ASP A 41 -0.89 -8.10 19.62
C ASP A 41 -1.64 -7.53 18.42
N ILE A 42 -0.95 -7.12 17.36
CA ILE A 42 -1.62 -6.56 16.19
C ILE A 42 -2.36 -7.65 15.39
N ASP A 43 -3.69 -7.65 15.45
CA ASP A 43 -4.55 -8.48 14.60
C ASP A 43 -5.26 -7.58 13.57
N LEU A 44 -4.59 -7.36 12.43
CA LEU A 44 -5.16 -6.63 11.31
C LEU A 44 -5.94 -7.60 10.41
N LYS A 45 -7.23 -7.33 10.22
CA LYS A 45 -8.03 -8.00 9.18
C LYS A 45 -7.43 -7.72 7.80
N ALA A 46 -7.69 -8.57 6.82
CA ALA A 46 -7.26 -8.31 5.44
C ALA A 46 -7.81 -6.96 4.94
N GLY A 47 -6.93 -6.07 4.49
CA GLY A 47 -7.25 -4.72 4.03
C GLY A 47 -6.02 -3.81 4.00
N ALA A 48 -6.16 -2.58 3.49
CA ALA A 48 -5.09 -1.58 3.61
C ALA A 48 -5.29 -0.71 4.85
N TYR A 49 -4.17 -0.36 5.48
CA TYR A 49 -4.15 0.42 6.71
C TYR A 49 -3.13 1.55 6.59
N LYS A 50 -3.39 2.68 7.25
CA LYS A 50 -2.44 3.78 7.41
C LYS A 50 -2.05 3.91 8.88
N TRP A 51 -0.77 4.18 9.15
CA TRP A 51 -0.36 4.56 10.50
C TRP A 51 -0.85 5.97 10.83
N GLN A 52 -1.61 6.10 11.91
CA GLN A 52 -1.98 7.38 12.51
C GLN A 52 -1.25 7.52 13.84
N ALA A 53 -0.21 8.36 13.87
CA ALA A 53 0.48 8.74 15.10
C ALA A 53 -0.46 9.50 16.05
N ALA A 54 -0.31 9.28 17.35
CA ALA A 54 -0.93 10.09 18.38
C ALA A 54 -0.28 11.47 18.44
N GLU A 55 -1.05 12.44 18.90
CA GLU A 55 -0.61 13.83 18.97
C GLU A 55 0.63 13.96 19.86
N GLY A 56 1.74 14.40 19.28
CA GLY A 56 3.01 14.60 19.99
C GLY A 56 3.85 13.34 20.24
N LEU A 57 3.38 12.14 19.89
CA LEU A 57 4.09 10.88 20.09
C LEU A 57 4.09 10.03 18.80
N PRO A 58 5.09 10.17 17.91
CA PRO A 58 5.14 9.46 16.63
C PRO A 58 5.20 7.93 16.77
N SER A 59 5.74 7.43 17.89
CA SER A 59 5.84 6.01 18.23
C SER A 59 4.57 5.42 18.82
N GLU A 60 3.66 6.26 19.34
CA GLU A 60 2.40 5.82 19.91
C GLU A 60 1.30 6.16 18.92
N GLY A 61 0.79 5.17 18.20
CA GLY A 61 -0.21 5.40 17.17
C GLY A 61 -1.03 4.15 16.94
N ARG A 62 -1.92 4.21 15.95
CA ARG A 62 -2.75 3.07 15.58
C ARG A 62 -2.86 2.94 14.08
N PHE A 63 -2.97 1.70 13.61
CA PHE A 63 -3.32 1.41 12.23
C PHE A 63 -4.81 1.65 12.03
N MET A 64 -5.12 2.66 11.21
CA MET A 64 -6.49 2.97 10.82
C MET A 64 -6.78 2.30 9.48
N PRO A 65 -7.89 1.55 9.35
CA PRO A 65 -8.27 0.98 8.07
C PRO A 65 -8.51 2.13 7.09
N ILE A 66 -7.87 2.05 5.94
CA ILE A 66 -8.19 2.91 4.82
C ILE A 66 -9.32 2.19 4.08
N ALA A 67 -10.39 2.91 3.77
CA ALA A 67 -11.28 2.46 2.71
C ALA A 67 -10.45 2.43 1.43
N VAL A 68 -9.89 1.27 1.09
CA VAL A 68 -9.30 1.06 -0.22
C VAL A 68 -10.46 1.24 -1.17
N GLN A 69 -10.53 2.41 -1.80
CA GLN A 69 -11.27 2.54 -3.04
C GLN A 69 -10.47 1.73 -4.04
N PHE A 70 -10.63 0.41 -3.99
CA PHE A 70 -10.30 -0.39 -5.14
C PHE A 70 -11.06 0.28 -6.28
N PRO A 71 -10.37 0.69 -7.35
CA PRO A 71 -11.08 1.12 -8.53
C PRO A 71 -12.12 0.05 -8.79
N GLY A 72 -13.40 0.44 -8.85
CA GLY A 72 -14.46 -0.51 -9.19
C GLY A 72 -14.03 -1.30 -10.43
N PRO A 73 -14.53 -2.52 -10.64
CA PRO A 73 -14.04 -3.40 -11.71
C PRO A 73 -13.88 -2.69 -13.06
N ASP A 74 -14.79 -1.77 -13.38
CA ASP A 74 -14.74 -0.91 -14.56
C ASP A 74 -13.52 0.03 -14.60
N LYS A 75 -13.12 0.67 -13.49
CA LYS A 75 -11.93 1.54 -13.43
C LYS A 75 -10.64 0.73 -13.50
N ALA A 76 -10.60 -0.44 -12.84
CA ALA A 76 -9.43 -1.32 -12.90
C ALA A 76 -9.20 -1.81 -14.34
N LEU A 77 -10.27 -2.21 -15.02
CA LEU A 77 -10.24 -2.59 -16.43
C LEU A 77 -9.85 -1.40 -17.33
N TYR A 78 -10.42 -0.22 -17.08
CA TYR A 78 -10.10 1.00 -17.82
C TYR A 78 -8.61 1.36 -17.71
N ASP A 79 -8.06 1.37 -16.49
CA ASP A 79 -6.65 1.69 -16.26
C ASP A 79 -5.73 0.65 -16.90
N THR A 80 -6.05 -0.63 -16.76
CA THR A 80 -5.28 -1.72 -17.37
C THR A 80 -5.25 -1.58 -18.89
N LEU A 81 -6.40 -1.37 -19.53
CA LEU A 81 -6.48 -1.17 -20.97
C LEU A 81 -5.72 0.08 -21.40
N ARG A 82 -5.87 1.20 -20.67
CA ARG A 82 -5.12 2.43 -20.95
C ARG A 82 -3.62 2.19 -20.91
N THR A 83 -3.10 1.54 -19.87
CA THR A 83 -1.67 1.23 -19.74
C THR A 83 -1.18 0.33 -20.88
N LEU A 84 -1.96 -0.67 -21.29
CA LEU A 84 -1.59 -1.54 -22.41
C LEU A 84 -1.57 -0.81 -23.76
N ILE A 85 -2.48 0.16 -23.95
CA ILE A 85 -2.53 1.01 -25.17
C ILE A 85 -1.35 1.99 -25.17
N GLU A 86 -1.18 2.76 -24.10
CA GLU A 86 -0.13 3.78 -23.96
C GLU A 86 1.27 3.16 -23.97
N GLY A 87 1.43 1.98 -23.36
CA GLY A 87 2.65 1.21 -23.38
C GLY A 87 2.95 0.54 -24.73
N GLY A 88 2.08 0.69 -25.74
CA GLY A 88 2.27 0.13 -27.07
C GLY A 88 2.18 -1.40 -27.14
N VAL A 89 1.68 -2.05 -26.09
CA VAL A 89 1.54 -3.51 -26.01
C VAL A 89 0.43 -3.99 -26.94
N MET A 90 -0.59 -3.17 -27.17
CA MET A 90 -1.67 -3.43 -28.13
C MET A 90 -1.42 -2.66 -29.43
N PRO A 91 -0.89 -3.31 -30.48
CA PRO A 91 -0.58 -2.64 -31.75
C PRO A 91 -1.84 -2.20 -32.52
N VAL A 92 -2.99 -2.84 -32.25
CA VAL A 92 -4.29 -2.45 -32.79
C VAL A 92 -5.31 -2.54 -31.67
N VAL A 93 -6.00 -1.44 -31.42
CA VAL A 93 -7.05 -1.35 -30.39
C VAL A 93 -8.42 -1.41 -31.09
N PRO A 94 -9.29 -2.39 -30.76
CA PRO A 94 -10.62 -2.46 -31.33
C PRO A 94 -11.44 -1.21 -31.01
N SER A 95 -12.23 -0.73 -31.98
CA SER A 95 -13.06 0.48 -31.82
C SER A 95 -14.13 0.35 -30.72
N SER A 96 -14.58 -0.88 -30.44
CA SER A 96 -15.49 -1.18 -29.33
C SER A 96 -14.84 -0.90 -27.97
N VAL A 97 -13.55 -1.20 -27.82
CA VAL A 97 -12.77 -0.96 -26.60
C VAL A 97 -12.57 0.54 -26.39
N THR A 98 -12.14 1.27 -27.42
CA THR A 98 -11.96 2.73 -27.32
C THR A 98 -13.30 3.46 -27.07
N SER A 99 -14.39 3.00 -27.69
CA SER A 99 -15.73 3.55 -27.48
C SER A 99 -16.24 3.30 -26.06
N TRP A 100 -16.06 2.08 -25.54
CA TRP A 100 -16.41 1.78 -24.14
C TRP A 100 -15.57 2.63 -23.17
N MET A 101 -14.25 2.74 -23.39
CA MET A 101 -13.37 3.54 -22.53
C MET A 101 -13.82 5.01 -22.49
N ALA A 102 -14.11 5.62 -23.64
CA ALA A 102 -14.59 7.01 -23.70
C ALA A 102 -15.92 7.21 -22.95
N LEU A 103 -16.85 6.25 -23.07
CA LEU A 103 -18.13 6.28 -22.35
C LEU A 103 -17.96 6.08 -20.85
N ALA A 104 -17.08 5.15 -20.43
CA ALA A 104 -16.80 4.87 -19.03
C ALA A 104 -16.12 6.07 -18.33
N ALA A 105 -15.15 6.70 -18.98
CA ALA A 105 -14.49 7.91 -18.52
C ALA A 105 -15.52 9.04 -18.31
N LYS A 106 -16.36 9.31 -19.32
CA LYS A 106 -17.40 10.34 -19.25
C LYS A 106 -18.44 10.06 -18.16
N LYS A 107 -18.88 8.81 -18.01
CA LYS A 107 -19.93 8.42 -17.05
C LYS A 107 -19.45 8.52 -15.60
N ASN A 108 -18.19 8.15 -15.34
CA ASN A 108 -17.66 8.01 -14.00
C ASN A 108 -16.71 9.14 -13.58
N GLY A 109 -16.40 10.08 -14.47
CA GLY A 109 -15.52 11.23 -14.20
C GLY A 109 -14.04 10.87 -14.11
N TRP A 110 -13.59 9.93 -14.95
CA TRP A 110 -12.18 9.51 -15.06
C TRP A 110 -11.50 10.08 -16.31
#